data_AF-A0A936YUY2-F1
#
_entry.id   AF-A0A936YUY2-F1
#
_cell.length_a   1.000
_cell.length_b   1.000
_cell.length_c   1.000
_cell.angle_alpha   90.00
_cell.angle_beta   90.00
_cell.angle_gamma   90.00
#
_symmetry.space_group_name_H-M   'P 1'
#
loop_
_entity.id
_entity.type
_entity.pdbx_description
1 polymer ?
#
loop_
_entity_poly.entity_id
_entity_poly.type
_entity_poly.pdbx_seq_one_letter_code
_entity_poly.pdbx_strand_id
1 'polypeptide(L)'
;MVELKIHKKPATAYVPSGVSAVGRQKRSYTIRLWSIRHSKQLEWVYDKFAKLFLLLHPVWNKLGYARVERPVKFVEKHVKGLMFDCRMCGQCVLSSTGMSCPMNCPKQLRNGPCGGVRANGNCEVEPDMPCVWVKAWEGSRNMVHGDKIMNVQKPVDQSLRETSAWLRVTAQSAAEKEPMKKDA
;
A
#
# COMPACT_ATOMS: atom_id res chain seq x y z
N MET A 1 24.22 -11.87 49.14
CA MET A 1 23.61 -10.88 48.20
C MET A 1 24.74 -10.32 47.34
N VAL A 2 24.82 -10.73 46.07
CA VAL A 2 25.79 -10.18 45.11
C VAL A 2 25.07 -9.10 44.32
N GLU A 3 25.49 -7.85 44.50
CA GLU A 3 24.89 -6.68 43.86
C GLU A 3 25.50 -6.52 42.46
N LEU A 4 24.75 -6.93 41.43
CA LEU A 4 25.11 -6.73 40.03
C LEU A 4 25.03 -5.24 39.68
N LYS A 5 26.16 -4.53 39.74
CA LYS A 5 26.29 -3.18 39.19
C LYS A 5 26.17 -3.23 37.68
N ILE A 6 24.98 -2.91 37.17
CA ILE A 6 24.72 -2.72 35.74
C ILE A 6 25.49 -1.47 35.29
N HIS A 7 26.61 -1.67 34.59
CA HIS A 7 27.32 -0.59 33.91
C HIS A 7 26.43 -0.03 32.79
N LYS A 8 25.77 1.09 33.07
CA LYS A 8 25.00 1.85 32.08
C LYS A 8 25.99 2.48 31.10
N LYS A 9 25.98 2.04 29.84
CA LYS A 9 26.77 2.67 28.76
C LYS A 9 26.43 4.17 28.68
N PRO A 10 27.41 5.06 28.47
CA PRO A 10 27.14 6.48 28.32
C PRO A 10 26.25 6.71 27.09
N ALA A 11 25.14 7.41 27.29
CA ALA A 11 24.24 7.78 26.20
C ALA A 11 24.97 8.78 25.28
N THR A 12 24.97 8.49 23.97
CA THR A 12 25.59 9.38 22.98
C THR A 12 24.69 10.60 22.77
N ALA A 13 25.30 11.78 22.55
CA ALA A 13 24.57 13.03 22.24
C ALA A 13 24.07 13.10 20.78
N TYR A 14 24.41 12.11 19.96
CA TYR A 14 24.03 12.07 18.56
C TYR A 14 22.61 11.50 18.42
N VAL A 15 21.65 12.38 18.15
CA VAL A 15 20.32 12.00 17.66
C VAL A 15 20.36 12.08 16.13
N PRO A 16 20.26 10.97 15.39
CA PRO A 16 20.29 11.01 13.93
C PRO A 16 19.11 11.85 13.42
N SER A 17 19.42 12.97 12.77
CA SER A 17 18.46 13.81 12.08
C SER A 17 17.98 13.09 10.81
N GLY A 18 16.97 12.23 10.96
CA GLY A 18 16.18 11.74 9.82
C GLY A 18 16.08 10.23 9.60
N VAL A 19 16.61 9.39 10.49
CA VAL A 19 16.36 7.94 10.44
C VAL A 19 15.77 7.44 11.75
N SER A 20 14.49 7.73 11.94
CA SER A 20 13.63 6.91 12.77
C SER A 20 13.00 5.84 11.88
N ALA A 21 12.95 4.58 12.34
CA ALA A 21 12.05 3.57 11.76
C ALA A 21 10.58 4.06 11.73
N VAL A 22 10.29 5.06 12.56
CA VAL A 22 9.07 5.85 12.67
C VAL A 22 9.28 7.22 11.99
N GLY A 23 9.65 7.22 10.71
CA GLY A 23 9.48 8.38 9.82
C GLY A 23 8.01 8.64 9.49
N ARG A 24 7.11 8.45 10.46
CA ARG A 24 5.70 8.80 10.33
C ARG A 24 5.57 10.28 10.64
N GLN A 25 5.99 11.10 9.68
CA GLN A 25 5.50 12.46 9.60
C GLN A 25 3.98 12.39 9.80
N LYS A 26 3.45 13.10 10.80
CA LYS A 26 2.01 13.30 11.01
C LYS A 26 1.45 14.01 9.77
N ARG A 27 1.27 13.27 8.68
CA ARG A 27 0.51 13.74 7.52
C ARG A 27 -0.93 13.83 7.97
N SER A 28 -1.57 14.96 7.69
CA SER A 28 -3.01 15.09 7.89
C SER A 28 -3.69 13.94 7.15
N TYR A 29 -4.43 13.12 7.88
CA TYR A 29 -5.12 11.97 7.31
C TYR A 29 -6.35 12.37 6.48
N THR A 30 -6.63 13.67 6.34
CA THR A 30 -7.87 14.17 5.73
C THR A 30 -8.11 13.60 4.34
N ILE A 31 -7.09 13.62 3.46
CA ILE A 31 -7.23 13.12 2.08
C ILE A 31 -7.35 11.59 2.09
N ARG A 32 -6.52 10.90 2.85
CA ARG A 32 -6.60 9.43 2.99
C ARG A 32 -7.97 8.98 3.50
N LEU A 33 -8.49 9.61 4.54
CA LEU A 33 -9.79 9.30 5.12
C LEU A 33 -10.93 9.72 4.18
N TRP A 34 -10.75 10.78 3.38
CA TRP A 34 -11.68 11.12 2.31
C TRP A 34 -11.71 10.00 1.26
N SER A 35 -10.57 9.47 0.84
CA SER A 35 -10.49 8.36 -0.11
C SER A 35 -11.22 7.11 0.40
N ILE A 36 -11.08 6.79 1.68
CA ILE A 36 -11.75 5.63 2.29
C ILE A 36 -13.27 5.84 2.37
N ARG A 37 -13.72 7.05 2.70
CA ARG A 37 -15.15 7.39 2.70
C ARG A 37 -15.79 7.33 1.31
N HIS A 38 -15.00 7.58 0.27
CA HIS A 38 -15.43 7.53 -1.14
C HIS A 38 -14.92 6.28 -1.87
N SER A 39 -14.70 5.19 -1.14
CA SER A 39 -14.08 3.98 -1.70
C SER A 39 -14.89 3.37 -2.84
N LYS A 40 -16.22 3.47 -2.83
CA LYS A 40 -17.10 3.01 -3.92
C LYS A 40 -16.82 3.74 -5.23
N GLN A 41 -16.74 5.07 -5.19
CA GLN A 41 -16.47 5.89 -6.37
C GLN A 41 -15.05 5.65 -6.87
N LEU A 42 -14.07 5.56 -5.94
CA LEU A 42 -12.69 5.28 -6.29
C LEU A 42 -12.50 3.87 -6.85
N GLU A 43 -13.27 2.88 -6.40
CA GLU A 43 -13.30 1.54 -6.99
C GLU A 43 -13.80 1.60 -8.43
N TRP A 44 -14.91 2.30 -8.68
CA TRP A 44 -15.40 2.49 -10.04
C TRP A 44 -14.36 3.17 -10.94
N VAL A 45 -13.70 4.24 -10.45
CA VAL A 45 -12.61 4.91 -11.18
C VAL A 45 -11.45 3.94 -11.41
N TYR A 46 -11.06 3.17 -10.40
CA TYR A 46 -9.99 2.17 -10.48
C TYR A 46 -10.29 1.12 -11.54
N ASP A 47 -11.51 0.58 -11.58
CA ASP A 47 -11.91 -0.45 -12.53
C ASP A 47 -11.94 0.07 -13.97
N LYS A 48 -12.41 1.30 -14.17
CA LYS A 48 -12.40 1.95 -15.49
C LYS A 48 -10.97 2.23 -15.94
N PHE A 49 -10.14 2.75 -15.04
CA PHE A 49 -8.73 3.03 -15.33
C PHE A 49 -7.96 1.73 -15.62
N ALA A 50 -8.16 0.66 -14.84
CA ALA A 50 -7.54 -0.64 -15.07
C ALA A 50 -7.90 -1.22 -16.43
N LYS A 51 -9.18 -1.14 -16.83
CA LYS A 51 -9.63 -1.58 -18.16
C LYS A 51 -8.96 -0.78 -19.28
N LEU A 52 -8.92 0.55 -19.16
CA LEU A 52 -8.24 1.41 -20.12
C LEU A 52 -6.74 1.10 -20.21
N PHE A 53 -6.08 0.94 -19.07
CA PHE A 53 -4.64 0.69 -19.01
C PHE A 53 -4.27 -0.69 -19.60
N LEU A 54 -5.14 -1.69 -19.42
CA LEU A 54 -5.04 -3.01 -20.07
C LEU A 54 -5.22 -2.92 -21.59
N LEU A 55 -6.15 -2.11 -22.09
CA LEU A 55 -6.28 -1.90 -23.54
C LEU A 55 -5.02 -1.26 -24.15
N LEU A 56 -4.32 -0.44 -23.39
CA LEU A 56 -3.05 0.17 -23.79
C LEU A 56 -1.83 -0.78 -23.64
N HIS A 57 -2.01 -2.00 -23.12
CA HIS A 57 -0.94 -3.00 -22.97
C HIS A 57 -0.07 -3.20 -24.23
N PRO A 58 -0.64 -3.35 -25.45
CA PRO A 58 0.17 -3.54 -26.66
C PRO A 58 1.10 -2.36 -26.96
N VAL A 59 0.70 -1.14 -26.59
CA VAL A 59 1.51 0.08 -26.75
C VAL A 59 2.70 0.05 -25.79
N TRP A 60 2.44 -0.29 -24.52
CA TRP A 60 3.50 -0.43 -23.51
C TRP A 60 4.51 -1.52 -23.89
N ASN A 61 4.02 -2.64 -24.43
CA ASN A 61 4.87 -3.73 -24.90
C ASN A 61 5.77 -3.30 -26.08
N LYS A 62 5.20 -2.56 -27.05
CA LYS A 62 5.96 -2.02 -28.20
C LYS A 62 7.00 -0.97 -27.80
N LEU A 63 6.67 -0.08 -26.86
CA LEU A 63 7.58 0.98 -26.39
C LEU A 63 8.66 0.44 -25.42
N GLY A 64 8.36 -0.68 -24.76
CA GLY A 64 9.20 -1.31 -23.75
C GLY A 64 8.91 -0.78 -22.34
N TYR A 65 8.60 -1.70 -21.43
CA TYR A 65 8.25 -1.41 -20.03
C TYR A 65 9.28 -0.55 -19.30
N ALA A 66 10.58 -0.79 -19.54
CA ALA A 66 11.65 -0.03 -18.91
C ALA A 66 11.61 1.47 -19.25
N ARG A 67 11.21 1.83 -20.47
CA ARG A 67 11.14 3.25 -20.91
C ARG A 67 9.95 3.97 -20.30
N VAL A 68 8.82 3.28 -20.19
CA VAL A 68 7.57 3.86 -19.68
C VAL A 68 7.48 3.83 -18.16
N GLU A 69 8.29 3.01 -17.49
CA GLU A 69 8.27 2.91 -16.04
C GLU A 69 8.60 4.22 -15.35
N ARG A 70 9.65 4.93 -15.78
CA ARG A 70 10.06 6.18 -15.12
C ARG A 70 8.94 7.24 -15.06
N PRO A 71 8.28 7.61 -16.18
CA PRO A 71 7.19 8.58 -16.12
C PRO A 71 5.95 8.03 -15.39
N VAL A 72 5.58 6.76 -15.59
CA VAL A 72 4.41 6.17 -14.92
C VAL A 72 4.62 6.09 -13.40
N LYS A 73 5.80 5.68 -12.95
CA LYS A 73 6.20 5.67 -11.54
C LYS A 73 6.14 7.07 -10.94
N PHE A 74 6.60 8.09 -11.67
CA PHE A 74 6.53 9.47 -11.20
C PHE A 74 5.08 9.88 -10.93
N VAL A 75 4.18 9.69 -11.90
CA VAL A 75 2.75 9.99 -11.73
C VAL A 75 2.15 9.15 -10.59
N GLU A 76 2.43 7.86 -10.58
CA GLU A 76 1.93 6.93 -9.56
C GLU A 76 2.34 7.36 -8.15
N LYS A 77 3.61 7.75 -7.95
CA LYS A 77 4.13 8.17 -6.65
C LYS A 77 3.45 9.44 -6.13
N HIS A 78 3.20 10.41 -6.99
CA HIS A 78 2.56 11.68 -6.58
C HIS A 78 1.07 11.49 -6.33
N VAL A 79 0.35 10.88 -7.27
CA VAL A 79 -1.10 10.67 -7.16
C VAL A 79 -1.41 9.74 -5.99
N LYS A 80 -0.78 8.56 -5.91
CA LYS A 80 -1.05 7.61 -4.82
C LYS A 80 -0.48 8.09 -3.49
N GLY A 81 0.64 8.84 -3.52
CA GLY A 81 1.23 9.45 -2.34
C GLY A 81 0.32 10.50 -1.71
N LEU A 82 -0.37 11.30 -2.52
CA LEU A 82 -1.34 12.30 -2.06
C LEU A 82 -2.66 11.65 -1.60
N MET A 83 -3.22 10.74 -2.39
CA MET A 83 -4.57 10.20 -2.16
C MET A 83 -4.63 9.14 -1.05
N PHE A 84 -3.59 8.32 -0.92
CA PHE A 84 -3.62 7.09 -0.10
C PHE A 84 -2.44 6.97 0.86
N ASP A 85 -1.58 7.99 0.96
CA ASP A 85 -0.28 7.92 1.65
C ASP A 85 0.56 6.72 1.17
N CYS A 86 0.56 6.45 -0.14
CA CYS A 86 1.24 5.28 -0.69
C CYS A 86 2.75 5.28 -0.38
N ARG A 87 3.25 4.12 0.06
CA ARG A 87 4.68 3.88 0.37
C ARG A 87 5.45 3.18 -0.75
N MET A 88 4.88 3.17 -1.96
CA MET A 88 5.50 2.60 -3.17
C MET A 88 6.09 1.19 -2.95
N CYS A 89 5.35 0.28 -2.30
CA CYS A 89 5.77 -1.12 -2.12
C CYS A 89 5.79 -1.94 -3.42
N GLY A 90 5.49 -1.33 -4.56
CA GLY A 90 5.34 -2.00 -5.84
C GLY A 90 4.05 -2.81 -5.95
N GLN A 91 3.52 -3.44 -4.91
CA GLN A 91 2.39 -4.38 -5.05
C GLN A 91 1.10 -3.77 -4.50
N CYS A 92 0.42 -2.92 -5.29
CA CYS A 92 -0.79 -2.21 -4.87
C CYS A 92 -1.98 -3.16 -4.62
N VAL A 93 -2.68 -3.00 -3.50
CA VAL A 93 -3.87 -3.80 -3.10
C VAL A 93 -5.05 -2.94 -2.62
N LEU A 94 -5.07 -1.65 -3.01
CA LEU A 94 -6.11 -0.70 -2.58
C LEU A 94 -7.54 -1.16 -2.92
N SER A 95 -7.69 -1.83 -4.07
CA SER A 95 -8.96 -2.42 -4.53
C SER A 95 -9.41 -3.63 -3.70
N SER A 96 -8.55 -4.20 -2.86
CA SER A 96 -8.91 -5.26 -1.92
C SER A 96 -9.04 -4.74 -0.49
N THR A 97 -8.45 -3.59 -0.17
CA THR A 97 -8.33 -3.08 1.21
C THR A 97 -9.13 -1.80 1.45
N GLY A 98 -10.26 -1.62 0.77
CA GLY A 98 -11.15 -0.49 1.07
C GLY A 98 -10.56 0.88 0.75
N MET A 99 -9.65 0.97 -0.22
CA MET A 99 -8.84 2.16 -0.51
C MET A 99 -7.94 2.63 0.65
N SER A 100 -7.69 1.76 1.64
CA SER A 100 -6.72 1.97 2.72
C SER A 100 -5.42 1.24 2.40
N CYS A 101 -4.31 1.95 2.25
CA CYS A 101 -3.02 1.31 1.96
C CYS A 101 -2.47 0.58 3.21
N PRO A 102 -2.27 -0.76 3.19
CA PRO A 102 -1.80 -1.52 4.35
C PRO A 102 -0.37 -1.15 4.77
N MET A 103 0.42 -0.60 3.85
CA MET A 103 1.79 -0.13 4.13
C MET A 103 1.84 1.10 5.04
N ASN A 104 0.69 1.72 5.34
CA ASN A 104 0.60 2.76 6.37
C ASN A 104 0.59 2.19 7.79
N CYS A 105 0.44 0.87 7.96
CA CYS A 105 0.45 0.24 9.26
C CYS A 105 1.87 0.30 9.86
N PRO A 106 2.03 0.70 11.14
CA PRO A 106 3.32 0.66 11.85
C PRO A 106 4.08 -0.65 11.70
N LYS A 107 3.31 -1.73 11.70
CA LYS A 107 3.79 -3.10 11.72
C LYS A 107 4.11 -3.62 10.32
N GLN A 108 3.88 -2.79 9.28
CA GLN A 108 4.05 -3.15 7.88
C GLN A 108 3.30 -4.44 7.47
N LEU A 109 2.18 -4.71 8.16
CA LEU A 109 1.38 -5.90 7.92
C LEU A 109 0.56 -5.75 6.64
N ARG A 110 0.85 -6.61 5.67
CA ARG A 110 0.13 -6.73 4.40
C ARG A 110 -1.28 -7.29 4.56
N ASN A 111 -1.47 -8.16 5.54
CA ASN A 111 -2.74 -8.79 5.90
C ASN A 111 -3.05 -8.46 7.36
N GLY A 112 -4.31 -8.17 7.67
CA GLY A 112 -4.81 -7.97 9.02
C GLY A 112 -6.11 -8.76 9.23
N PRO A 113 -6.80 -8.56 10.36
CA PRO A 113 -6.44 -7.68 11.48
C PRO A 113 -5.23 -8.21 12.28
N CYS A 114 -4.60 -7.34 13.08
CA CYS A 114 -3.44 -7.69 13.91
C CYS A 114 -3.74 -7.78 15.41
N GLY A 115 -5.00 -7.61 15.83
CA GLY A 115 -5.41 -7.57 17.24
C GLY A 115 -5.08 -6.26 17.98
N GLY A 116 -4.08 -5.51 17.52
CA GLY A 116 -3.58 -4.29 18.18
C GLY A 116 -4.38 -3.00 17.92
N VAL A 117 -5.68 -3.01 18.19
CA VAL A 117 -6.60 -1.87 18.03
C VAL A 117 -7.07 -1.39 19.41
N ARG A 118 -6.96 -0.09 19.66
CA ARG A 118 -7.46 0.55 20.88
C ARG A 118 -8.99 0.68 20.84
N ALA A 119 -9.62 0.84 22.01
CA ALA A 119 -11.07 1.00 22.12
C ALA A 119 -11.64 2.16 21.27
N ASN A 120 -10.85 3.20 21.02
CA ASN A 120 -11.21 4.34 20.17
C ASN A 120 -11.01 4.09 18.65
N GLY A 121 -10.63 2.88 18.23
CA GLY A 121 -10.35 2.54 16.83
C GLY A 121 -8.95 2.93 16.33
N ASN A 122 -8.09 3.46 17.20
CA ASN A 122 -6.71 3.82 16.84
C ASN A 122 -5.74 2.64 16.99
N CYS A 123 -4.55 2.79 16.42
CA CYS A 123 -3.51 1.77 16.51
C CYS A 123 -2.91 1.69 17.93
N GLU A 124 -2.54 0.49 18.39
CA GLU A 124 -1.81 0.35 19.66
C GLU A 124 -0.43 1.02 19.64
N VAL A 125 0.30 0.92 18.52
CA VAL A 125 1.68 1.42 18.37
C VAL A 125 1.72 2.94 18.19
N GLU A 126 0.71 3.50 17.52
CA GLU A 126 0.56 4.95 17.39
C GLU A 126 -0.83 5.38 17.87
N PRO A 127 -0.94 5.86 19.13
CA PRO A 127 -2.21 6.22 19.75
C PRO A 127 -3.06 7.22 18.96
N ASP A 128 -2.42 8.16 18.26
CA ASP A 128 -3.07 9.24 17.51
C ASP A 128 -3.47 8.82 16.08
N MET A 129 -3.08 7.62 15.63
CA MET A 129 -3.33 7.16 14.27
C MET A 129 -4.58 6.27 14.22
N PRO A 130 -5.59 6.59 13.38
CA PRO A 130 -6.66 5.65 13.06
C PRO A 130 -6.11 4.34 12.52
N CYS A 131 -6.56 3.21 13.06
CA CYS A 131 -6.05 1.91 12.66
C CYS A 131 -6.31 1.65 11.16
N VAL A 132 -5.23 1.35 10.43
CA VAL A 132 -5.28 1.13 8.97
C VAL A 132 -6.25 0.01 8.59
N TRP A 133 -6.31 -1.06 9.38
CA TRP A 133 -7.18 -2.21 9.12
C TRP A 133 -8.64 -1.97 9.51
N VAL A 134 -8.89 -1.17 10.56
CA VAL A 134 -10.26 -0.70 10.84
C VAL A 134 -10.76 0.14 9.67
N LYS A 135 -9.92 1.05 9.16
CA LYS A 135 -10.28 1.88 8.00
C LYS A 135 -10.35 1.09 6.69
N ALA A 136 -9.54 0.06 6.52
CA ALA A 136 -9.67 -0.86 5.38
C ALA A 136 -11.01 -1.60 5.41
N TRP A 137 -11.43 -2.09 6.58
CA TRP A 137 -12.72 -2.73 6.75
C TRP A 137 -13.89 -1.78 6.47
N GLU A 138 -13.88 -0.58 7.08
CA GLU A 138 -14.87 0.47 6.80
C GLU A 138 -14.97 0.78 5.30
N GLY A 139 -13.83 0.98 4.63
CA GLY A 139 -13.80 1.25 3.20
C GLY A 139 -14.28 0.08 2.35
N SER A 140 -13.95 -1.15 2.71
CA SER A 140 -14.38 -2.35 1.99
C SER A 140 -15.90 -2.52 2.04
N ARG A 141 -16.54 -2.20 3.16
CA ARG A 141 -18.01 -2.25 3.31
C ARG A 141 -18.76 -1.30 2.39
N ASN A 142 -18.09 -0.24 1.91
CA ASN A 142 -18.67 0.71 0.96
C ASN A 142 -18.45 0.29 -0.50
N MET A 143 -17.51 -0.62 -0.78
CA MET A 143 -17.16 -1.07 -2.13
C MET A 143 -18.15 -2.13 -2.64
N VAL A 144 -18.24 -2.23 -3.96
CA VAL A 144 -18.99 -3.28 -4.67
C VAL A 144 -18.31 -4.63 -4.50
N HIS A 145 -16.99 -4.69 -4.65
CA HIS A 145 -16.17 -5.91 -4.44
C HIS A 145 -15.43 -5.88 -3.11
N GLY A 146 -16.13 -5.47 -2.05
CA GLY A 146 -15.57 -5.36 -0.69
C GLY A 146 -15.14 -6.68 -0.06
N ASP A 147 -15.72 -7.79 -0.51
CA ASP A 147 -15.41 -9.16 -0.09
C ASP A 147 -13.94 -9.55 -0.34
N LYS A 148 -13.28 -8.90 -1.31
CA LYS A 148 -11.85 -9.10 -1.61
C LYS A 148 -10.92 -8.83 -0.42
N ILE A 149 -11.37 -8.13 0.62
CA ILE A 149 -10.60 -7.93 1.85
C ILE A 149 -10.32 -9.24 2.60
N MET A 150 -11.14 -10.28 2.37
CA MET A 150 -10.96 -11.61 2.95
C MET A 150 -9.87 -12.42 2.23
N ASN A 151 -9.48 -12.01 1.01
CA ASN A 151 -8.47 -12.71 0.25
C ASN A 151 -7.08 -12.44 0.83
N VAL A 152 -6.41 -13.50 1.27
CA VAL A 152 -5.04 -13.43 1.78
C VAL A 152 -4.11 -12.94 0.67
N GLN A 153 -3.47 -11.80 0.91
CA GLN A 153 -2.51 -11.22 -0.04
C GLN A 153 -1.13 -11.85 0.16
N LYS A 154 -0.40 -12.02 -0.94
CA LYS A 154 1.01 -12.45 -0.88
C LYS A 154 1.83 -11.47 -0.03
N PRO A 155 2.87 -11.94 0.67
CA PRO A 155 3.83 -11.08 1.35
C PRO A 155 4.40 -10.01 0.41
N VAL A 156 4.79 -8.86 0.98
CA VAL A 156 5.42 -7.79 0.19
C VAL A 156 6.79 -8.27 -0.26
N ASP A 157 7.01 -8.26 -1.56
CA ASP A 157 8.34 -8.43 -2.14
C ASP A 157 9.07 -7.07 -2.07
N GLN A 158 10.10 -7.01 -1.23
CA GLN A 158 10.86 -5.78 -1.01
C GLN A 158 11.76 -5.41 -2.20
N SER A 159 12.06 -6.35 -3.12
CA SER A 159 12.81 -6.05 -4.34
C SER A 159 12.03 -5.15 -5.30
N LEU A 160 10.69 -5.13 -5.18
CA LEU A 160 9.77 -4.34 -6.01
C LEU A 160 9.51 -2.95 -5.44
N ARG A 161 10.15 -2.54 -4.34
CA ARG A 161 9.99 -1.20 -3.79
C ARG A 161 10.38 -0.13 -4.81
N GLU A 162 9.64 0.97 -4.78
CA GLU A 162 9.82 2.08 -5.70
C GLU A 162 9.68 1.69 -7.19
N THR A 163 9.02 0.57 -7.51
CA THR A 163 8.63 0.22 -8.90
C THR A 163 7.16 0.55 -9.14
N SER A 164 6.75 0.62 -10.41
CA SER A 164 5.33 0.86 -10.73
C SER A 164 4.47 -0.36 -10.42
N ALA A 165 3.43 -0.21 -9.60
CA ALA A 165 2.45 -1.26 -9.39
C ALA A 165 1.55 -1.43 -10.61
N TRP A 166 1.23 -0.33 -11.28
CA TRP A 166 0.29 -0.32 -12.41
C TRP A 166 0.83 -1.09 -13.60
N LEU A 167 2.07 -0.82 -14.01
CA LEU A 167 2.67 -1.53 -15.14
C LEU A 167 2.75 -3.04 -14.88
N ARG A 168 3.10 -3.44 -13.66
CA ARG A 168 3.19 -4.85 -13.27
C ARG A 168 1.83 -5.54 -13.23
N VAL A 169 0.84 -4.95 -12.57
CA VAL A 169 -0.53 -5.54 -12.53
C VAL A 169 -1.07 -5.68 -13.95
N THR A 170 -0.78 -4.71 -14.82
CA THR A 170 -1.21 -4.74 -16.22
C THR A 170 -0.51 -5.85 -17.00
N ALA A 171 0.82 -5.98 -16.86
CA ALA A 171 1.58 -7.07 -17.48
C ALA A 171 1.12 -8.45 -17.01
N GLN A 172 0.87 -8.61 -15.70
CA GLN A 172 0.36 -9.85 -15.12
C GLN A 172 -1.04 -10.19 -15.64
N SER A 173 -1.95 -9.21 -15.62
CA SER A 173 -3.32 -9.40 -16.11
C SER A 173 -3.37 -9.64 -17.62
N ALA A 174 -2.40 -9.14 -18.38
CA ALA A 174 -2.27 -9.44 -19.80
C ALA A 174 -1.77 -10.87 -20.03
N ALA A 175 -0.73 -11.29 -19.30
CA ALA A 175 -0.21 -12.67 -19.35
C ALA A 175 -1.26 -13.71 -18.96
N GLU A 176 -2.13 -13.41 -17.98
CA GLU A 176 -3.25 -14.28 -17.60
C GLU A 176 -4.34 -14.39 -18.69
N LYS A 177 -4.44 -13.40 -19.59
CA LYS A 177 -5.44 -13.35 -20.67
C LYS A 177 -4.94 -13.87 -22.00
N GLU A 178 -3.63 -13.99 -22.18
CA GLU A 178 -3.09 -14.64 -23.37
C GLU A 178 -3.55 -16.11 -23.33
N PRO A 179 -4.24 -16.61 -24.37
CA PRO A 179 -4.57 -18.02 -24.43
C PRO A 179 -3.25 -18.79 -24.37
N MET A 180 -3.18 -19.80 -23.51
CA MET A 180 -2.12 -20.82 -23.52
C MET A 180 -1.87 -21.19 -24.98
N LYS A 181 -0.83 -20.62 -25.59
CA LYS A 181 -0.37 -21.04 -26.90
C LYS A 181 0.14 -22.45 -26.63
N LYS A 182 -0.70 -23.44 -26.91
CA LYS A 182 -0.28 -24.84 -26.93
C LYS A 182 0.87 -24.88 -27.93
N ASP A 183 2.07 -25.13 -27.43
CA ASP A 183 3.15 -25.60 -28.26
C ASP A 183 2.66 -26.88 -28.96
N ALA A 184 2.44 -26.77 -30.26
CA ALA A 184 2.14 -27.83 -31.20
C ALA A 184 3.05 -27.64 -32.41
#